data_AF-A0A1H7P7Q6-F1
#
_entry.id   AF-A0A1H7P7Q6-F1
#
_cell.length_a   1.000
_cell.length_b   1.000
_cell.length_c   1.000
_cell.angle_alpha   90.00
_cell.angle_beta   90.00
_cell.angle_gamma   90.00
#
_symmetry.space_group_name_H-M   'P 1'
#
loop_
_entity.id
_entity.type
_entity.pdbx_description
1 polymer ?
#
loop_
_entity_poly.entity_id
_entity_poly.type
_entity_poly.pdbx_seq_one_letter_code
_entity_poly.pdbx_strand_id
1 'polypeptide(L)'
;MIRKASISDLSRIAEILVFNYRLFFYPIFKSDEYYFDELQVPALMKEYAVNEHNADHLWALQKNEKAIRFYERHGFYATGEKKLEEGTTEYLILLKKATSSKTY
;
A
#
# COMPACT_ATOMS: atom_id res chain seq x y z
N MET A 1 -28.30 8.62 4.40
CA MET A 1 -28.08 7.97 3.09
C MET A 1 -26.58 7.87 2.86
N ILE A 2 -26.05 6.73 2.41
CA ILE A 2 -24.61 6.53 2.17
C ILE A 2 -24.32 6.85 0.70
N ARG A 3 -23.33 7.71 0.41
CA ARG A 3 -22.88 8.07 -0.95
C ARG A 3 -21.48 7.53 -1.23
N LYS A 4 -21.09 7.44 -2.51
CA LYS A 4 -19.69 7.19 -2.87
C LYS A 4 -18.79 8.30 -2.33
N ALA A 5 -17.61 7.91 -1.86
CA ALA A 5 -16.59 8.85 -1.41
C ALA A 5 -16.05 9.66 -2.60
N SER A 6 -15.76 10.94 -2.34
CA SER A 6 -15.15 11.88 -3.28
C SER A 6 -13.76 12.29 -2.79
N ILE A 7 -13.02 13.02 -3.63
CA ILE A 7 -11.68 13.54 -3.29
C ILE A 7 -11.70 14.37 -2.00
N SER A 8 -12.79 15.13 -1.76
CA SER A 8 -12.98 15.88 -0.51
C SER A 8 -13.00 15.02 0.76
N ASP A 9 -13.31 13.72 0.63
CA ASP A 9 -13.40 12.80 1.76
C ASP A 9 -12.04 12.14 2.07
N LEU A 10 -11.04 12.28 1.20
CA LEU A 10 -9.74 11.59 1.32
C LEU A 10 -9.02 11.90 2.63
N SER A 11 -9.04 13.15 3.09
CA SER A 11 -8.41 13.54 4.37
C SER A 11 -9.00 12.77 5.53
N ARG A 12 -10.33 12.72 5.61
CA ARG A 12 -11.03 12.02 6.70
C ARG A 12 -10.83 10.52 6.63
N ILE A 13 -10.83 9.94 5.42
CA ILE A 13 -10.56 8.51 5.22
C ILE A 13 -9.13 8.16 5.64
N ALA A 14 -8.15 8.94 5.20
CA ALA A 14 -6.74 8.75 5.54
C ALA A 14 -6.50 8.89 7.05
N GLU A 15 -7.09 9.90 7.70
CA GLU A 15 -7.04 10.06 9.16
C GLU A 15 -7.59 8.84 9.91
N ILE A 16 -8.77 8.34 9.50
CA ILE A 16 -9.39 7.17 10.12
C ILE A 16 -8.48 5.94 9.99
N LEU A 17 -7.87 5.74 8.82
CA LEU A 17 -6.94 4.64 8.57
C LEU A 17 -5.69 4.74 9.44
N VAL A 18 -5.01 5.88 9.44
CA VAL A 18 -3.81 6.12 10.27
C VAL A 18 -4.13 5.90 11.75
N PHE A 19 -5.25 6.45 12.22
CA PHE A 19 -5.69 6.28 13.61
C PHE A 19 -5.97 4.82 13.96
N ASN A 20 -6.70 4.10 13.11
CA ASN A 20 -7.00 2.68 13.33
C ASN A 20 -5.72 1.85 13.43
N TYR A 21 -4.75 2.10 12.54
CA TYR A 21 -3.49 1.37 12.55
C TYR A 21 -2.67 1.64 13.81
N ARG A 22 -2.59 2.90 14.24
CA ARG A 22 -1.92 3.28 15.48
C ARG A 22 -2.63 2.74 16.72
N LEU A 23 -3.96 2.66 16.71
CA LEU A 23 -4.70 2.16 17.87
C LEU A 23 -4.55 0.63 18.02
N PHE A 24 -4.67 -0.12 16.93
CA PHE A 24 -4.78 -1.58 16.99
C PHE A 24 -3.50 -2.34 16.67
N PHE A 25 -2.65 -1.82 15.78
CA PHE A 25 -1.47 -2.56 15.30
C PHE A 25 -0.16 -2.06 15.91
N TYR A 26 -0.06 -0.78 16.25
CA TYR A 26 1.13 -0.26 16.94
C TYR A 26 1.47 -1.02 18.23
N PRO A 27 0.53 -1.37 19.13
CA PRO A 27 0.88 -2.11 20.36
C PRO A 27 1.53 -3.48 20.11
N ILE A 28 1.29 -4.07 18.93
CA ILE A 28 1.79 -5.38 18.52
C ILE A 28 3.17 -5.25 17.86
N PHE A 29 3.29 -4.37 16.87
CA PHE A 29 4.49 -4.28 16.02
C PHE A 29 5.51 -3.26 16.50
N LYS A 30 5.10 -2.22 17.22
CA LYS A 30 5.96 -1.21 17.88
C LYS A 30 7.08 -0.67 16.98
N SER A 31 6.72 -0.30 15.75
CA SER A 31 7.66 0.18 14.74
C SER A 31 7.48 1.68 14.51
N ASP A 32 8.15 2.50 15.30
CA ASP A 32 7.94 3.95 15.30
C ASP A 32 8.14 4.58 13.91
N GLU A 33 9.21 4.19 13.22
CA GLU A 33 9.54 4.62 11.85
C GLU A 33 8.34 4.43 10.90
N TYR A 34 7.78 3.22 10.85
CA TYR A 34 6.60 2.97 10.03
C TYR A 34 5.36 3.78 10.46
N TYR A 35 4.99 3.80 11.75
CA TYR A 35 3.71 4.38 12.16
C TYR A 35 3.70 5.91 12.21
N PHE A 36 4.85 6.53 12.42
CA PHE A 36 4.97 7.98 12.62
C PHE A 36 5.69 8.69 11.48
N ASP A 37 6.63 8.03 10.80
CA ASP A 37 7.35 8.63 9.67
C ASP A 37 6.75 8.21 8.32
N GLU A 38 6.40 6.94 8.13
CA GLU A 38 5.86 6.46 6.84
C GLU A 38 4.33 6.59 6.74
N LEU A 39 3.59 6.12 7.74
CA LEU A 39 2.12 6.06 7.75
C LEU A 39 1.50 7.42 8.10
N GLN A 40 1.69 8.40 7.21
CA GLN A 40 1.21 9.77 7.37
C GLN A 40 -0.03 10.06 6.53
N VAL A 41 -0.91 10.91 7.06
CA VAL A 41 -2.15 11.33 6.39
C VAL A 41 -1.89 11.96 5.01
N PRO A 42 -0.95 12.93 4.85
CA PRO A 42 -0.66 13.49 3.54
C PRO A 42 -0.09 12.47 2.56
N ALA A 43 0.73 11.52 3.04
CA ALA A 43 1.29 10.45 2.23
C ALA A 43 0.18 9.52 1.71
N LEU A 44 -0.74 9.09 2.58
CA LEU A 44 -1.92 8.30 2.18
C LEU A 44 -2.83 9.08 1.22
N MET A 45 -3.11 10.36 1.49
CA MET A 45 -3.93 11.18 0.61
C MET A 45 -3.30 11.31 -0.78
N LYS A 46 -1.98 11.54 -0.82
CA LYS A 46 -1.22 11.61 -2.06
C LYS A 46 -1.22 10.25 -2.75
N GLU A 47 -1.04 9.15 -2.03
CA GLU A 47 -1.14 7.81 -2.59
C GLU A 47 -2.54 7.53 -3.16
N TYR A 48 -3.62 7.92 -2.48
CA TYR A 48 -4.97 7.73 -3.02
C TYR A 48 -5.28 8.63 -4.21
N ALA A 49 -4.75 9.85 -4.22
CA ALA A 49 -4.84 10.75 -5.36
C ALA A 49 -3.95 10.31 -6.53
N VAL A 50 -2.77 9.74 -6.23
CA VAL A 50 -1.77 9.29 -7.20
C VAL A 50 -2.03 7.85 -7.63
N ASN A 51 -2.78 7.01 -6.93
CA ASN A 51 -3.18 5.69 -7.42
C ASN A 51 -4.36 5.76 -8.41
N GLU A 52 -4.79 6.98 -8.79
CA GLU A 52 -5.30 7.24 -10.14
C GLU A 52 -4.21 7.13 -11.24
N HIS A 53 -2.93 6.92 -10.89
CA HIS A 53 -1.78 6.81 -11.78
C HIS A 53 -1.21 5.39 -11.93
N ASN A 54 -0.59 5.24 -13.09
CA ASN A 54 -0.31 4.04 -13.85
C ASN A 54 0.93 3.25 -13.38
N ALA A 55 1.18 3.09 -12.07
CA ALA A 55 2.27 2.23 -11.62
C ALA A 55 2.05 0.79 -12.13
N ASP A 56 2.97 0.26 -12.91
CA ASP A 56 2.85 -1.03 -13.59
C ASP A 56 3.67 -2.15 -12.92
N HIS A 57 4.55 -1.81 -11.98
CA HIS A 57 5.29 -2.78 -11.16
C HIS A 57 5.83 -2.19 -9.85
N LEU A 58 6.09 -3.04 -8.85
CA LEU A 58 6.70 -2.69 -7.56
C LEU A 58 7.34 -3.92 -6.88
N TRP A 59 8.31 -3.71 -5.99
CA TRP A 59 8.85 -4.78 -5.13
C TRP A 59 8.23 -4.70 -3.73
N ALA A 60 7.78 -5.83 -3.20
CA ALA A 60 7.20 -5.93 -1.86
C ALA A 60 7.93 -6.98 -1.03
N LEU A 61 8.06 -6.75 0.28
CA LEU A 61 8.68 -7.70 1.19
C LEU A 61 7.85 -9.00 1.27
N GLN A 62 8.49 -10.16 1.03
CA GLN A 62 7.81 -11.45 0.95
C GLN A 62 7.04 -11.77 2.24
N LYS A 63 7.61 -11.45 3.41
CA LYS A 63 6.97 -11.67 4.70
C LYS A 63 5.82 -10.69 5.00
N ASN A 64 5.69 -9.61 4.23
CA ASN A 64 4.62 -8.62 4.42
C ASN A 64 3.36 -9.04 3.66
N GLU A 65 2.74 -10.12 4.11
CA GLU A 65 1.51 -10.67 3.52
C GLU A 65 0.38 -9.63 3.42
N LYS A 66 0.33 -8.68 4.37
CA LYS A 66 -0.67 -7.60 4.39
C LYS A 66 -0.48 -6.65 3.22
N ALA A 67 0.76 -6.22 2.97
CA ALA A 67 1.09 -5.35 1.83
C ALA A 67 0.87 -6.08 0.50
N ILE A 68 1.30 -7.34 0.40
CA ILE A 68 1.09 -8.15 -0.81
C ILE A 68 -0.41 -8.24 -1.12
N ARG A 69 -1.24 -8.63 -0.15
CA ARG A 69 -2.69 -8.69 -0.34
C ARG A 69 -3.31 -7.33 -0.63
N PHE A 70 -2.75 -6.24 -0.11
CA PHE A 70 -3.20 -4.88 -0.44
C PHE A 70 -2.97 -4.60 -1.92
N TYR A 71 -1.77 -4.82 -2.44
CA TYR A 71 -1.46 -4.56 -3.84
C TYR A 71 -2.19 -5.52 -4.80
N GLU A 72 -2.38 -6.79 -4.41
CA GLU A 72 -3.21 -7.73 -5.15
C GLU A 72 -4.64 -7.22 -5.36
N ARG A 73 -5.26 -6.68 -4.30
CA ARG A 73 -6.59 -6.06 -4.40
C ARG A 73 -6.62 -4.82 -5.30
N HIS A 74 -5.49 -4.16 -5.51
CA HIS A 74 -5.35 -2.97 -6.36
C HIS A 74 -4.85 -3.30 -7.77
N GLY A 75 -4.97 -4.56 -8.20
CA GLY A 75 -4.72 -4.98 -9.57
C GLY A 75 -3.28 -5.37 -9.87
N PHE A 76 -2.45 -5.55 -8.84
CA PHE A 76 -1.12 -6.15 -8.98
C PHE A 76 -1.17 -7.67 -8.82
N TYR A 77 -0.17 -8.37 -9.33
CA TYR A 77 0.01 -9.81 -9.13
C TYR A 77 1.48 -10.13 -8.92
N ALA A 78 1.76 -11.10 -8.05
CA ALA A 78 3.12 -11.58 -7.84
C ALA A 78 3.61 -12.31 -9.09
N THR A 79 4.77 -11.88 -9.59
CA THR A 79 5.39 -12.46 -10.80
C THR A 79 6.17 -13.75 -10.54
N GLY A 80 6.43 -14.05 -9.26
CA GLY A 80 7.34 -15.13 -8.85
C GLY A 80 8.82 -14.71 -8.83
N GLU A 81 9.17 -13.56 -9.39
CA GLU A 81 10.53 -13.02 -9.31
C GLU A 81 10.82 -12.55 -7.89
N LYS A 82 12.00 -12.93 -7.38
CA LYS A 82 12.45 -12.60 -6.03
C LYS A 82 13.90 -12.15 -6.04
N LYS A 83 14.24 -11.26 -5.11
CA LYS A 83 15.63 -10.89 -4.82
C LYS A 83 15.84 -10.78 -3.32
N LEU A 84 17.08 -11.00 -2.89
CA LEU A 84 17.48 -10.75 -1.51
C LEU A 84 17.48 -9.25 -1.28
N GLU A 85 16.93 -8.82 -0.15
CA GLU A 85 17.06 -7.43 0.30
C GLU A 85 18.47 -7.22 0.85
N GLU A 86 19.18 -6.26 0.29
CA GLU A 86 20.61 -6.06 0.53
C GLU A 86 20.90 -5.84 2.02
N GLY A 87 21.83 -6.62 2.57
CA GLY A 87 22.18 -6.54 4.00
C GLY A 87 21.19 -7.24 4.94
N THR A 88 20.21 -7.99 4.44
CA THR A 88 19.25 -8.74 5.27
C THR A 88 19.14 -10.20 4.83
N THR A 89 18.41 -11.02 5.58
CA THR A 89 18.02 -12.40 5.18
C THR A 89 16.64 -12.44 4.52
N GLU A 90 16.06 -11.27 4.23
CA GLU A 90 14.69 -11.14 3.76
C GLU A 90 14.64 -11.11 2.23
N TYR A 91 13.50 -11.55 1.68
CA TYR A 91 13.26 -11.55 0.24
C TYR A 91 12.26 -10.46 -0.14
N LEU A 92 12.53 -9.76 -1.22
CA LEU A 92 11.55 -8.98 -1.96
C LEU A 92 10.94 -9.85 -3.08
N ILE A 93 9.65 -9.64 -3.35
CA ILE A 93 8.92 -10.22 -4.48
C ILE A 93 8.47 -9.11 -5.42
N LEU A 94 8.57 -9.34 -6.74
CA LEU A 94 8.09 -8.37 -7.73
C LEU A 94 6.60 -8.58 -7.97
N LEU A 95 5.83 -7.50 -7.82
CA LEU A 95 4.44 -7.39 -8.19
C LEU A 95 4.32 -6.57 -9.48
N LYS A 96 3.50 -6.99 -10.44
CA LYS A 96 3.18 -6.24 -11.67
C LYS A 96 1.70 -5.94 -11.75
N LYS A 97 1.31 -4.79 -12.29
CA LYS A 97 -0.09 -4.43 -12.54
C LYS A 97 -0.57 -5.16 -13.79
N ALA A 98 -1.76 -5.76 -13.73
CA ALA A 98 -2.40 -6.28 -14.92
C ALA A 98 -2.65 -5.12 -15.89
N THR A 99 -2.00 -5.14 -17.05
CA THR A 99 -2.14 -4.08 -18.05
C THR A 99 -3.53 -4.16 -18.64
N SER A 100 -4.38 -3.16 -18.40
CA SER A 100 -5.61 -3.00 -19.17
C SER A 100 -5.21 -2.67 -20.60
N SER A 101 -5.33 -3.64 -21.51
CA SER A 101 -5.29 -3.37 -22.95
C SER A 101 -6.37 -2.34 -23.27
N LYS A 102 -5.99 -1.08 -23.49
CA LYS A 102 -6.89 -0.09 -24.10
C LYS A 102 -7.13 -0.52 -25.54
N THR A 103 -8.24 -1.21 -25.76
CA THR A 103 -8.81 -1.36 -27.10
C THR A 103 -9.45 -0.02 -27.45
N TYR A 104 -8.86 0.71 -28.41
CA TYR A 104 -9.41 1.94 -28.98
C TYR A 104 -10.58 1.63 -29.91
#